data_AF-B8NTY3-F1
#
_entry.id   AF-B8NTY3-F1
#
_cell.length_a   1.000
_cell.length_b   1.000
_cell.length_c   1.000
_cell.angle_alpha   90.00
_cell.angle_beta   90.00
_cell.angle_gamma   90.00
#
_symmetry.space_group_name_H-M   'P 1'
#
loop_
_entity.id
_entity.type
_entity.pdbx_description
1 polymer ?
#
loop_
_entity_poly.entity_id
_entity_poly.type
_entity_poly.pdbx_seq_one_letter_code
_entity_poly.pdbx_strand_id
1 'polypeptide(L)'
;MKFSSTSALVAALVAGVNGASIPRTQGSVPITFIGAADAQFTQDFPTDGSSVAITNPLSISHIASSTNGVSCVFDGIDKSVTVVSNAETVDVGPPQTQISGSCAVGAVPLTQHERRENDEDVVITFVGAADGQFTQVFPVNGVATQISNPLSISHIESHRPGVSCTFNGIDSSVTTVTGVQTVDVGPPQTQISGTCHNL
;
A
#
# COMPACT_ATOMS: atom_id res chain seq x y z
N MET A 1 -6.25 85.89 21.25
CA MET A 1 -6.85 84.62 21.72
C MET A 1 -6.72 83.65 20.55
N LYS A 2 -5.79 82.67 20.54
CA LYS A 2 -5.89 81.28 21.08
C LYS A 2 -7.11 80.56 20.45
N PHE A 3 -7.06 79.44 19.71
CA PHE A 3 -6.27 78.19 19.77
C PHE A 3 -6.19 77.57 18.33
N SER A 4 -5.03 77.14 17.82
CA SER A 4 -4.46 75.77 17.83
C SER A 4 -5.41 74.61 17.48
N SER A 5 -5.13 73.88 16.39
CA SER A 5 -5.24 72.41 16.30
C SER A 5 -4.66 71.87 14.99
N THR A 6 -3.52 71.20 15.11
CA THR A 6 -2.83 70.37 14.11
C THR A 6 -3.55 69.04 13.91
N SER A 7 -3.79 68.61 12.67
CA SER A 7 -4.23 67.23 12.37
C SER A 7 -3.08 66.45 11.73
N ALA A 8 -2.65 65.40 12.42
CA ALA A 8 -1.62 64.46 12.00
C ALA A 8 -2.17 63.48 10.96
N LEU A 9 -1.46 63.35 9.82
CA LEU A 9 -1.69 62.28 8.85
C LEU A 9 -0.95 61.02 9.32
N VAL A 10 -1.69 60.04 9.81
CA VAL A 10 -1.18 58.72 10.18
C VAL A 10 -1.00 57.90 8.90
N ALA A 11 0.25 57.52 8.61
CA ALA A 11 0.59 56.56 7.58
C ALA A 11 0.15 55.15 8.02
N ALA A 12 -0.80 54.55 7.31
CA ALA A 12 -1.14 53.15 7.46
C ALA A 12 -0.27 52.32 6.49
N LEU A 13 0.79 51.69 7.02
CA LEU A 13 1.47 50.61 6.32
C LEU A 13 0.55 49.39 6.34
N VAL A 14 -0.15 49.12 5.23
CA VAL A 14 -0.72 47.81 4.96
C VAL A 14 0.43 46.86 4.66
N ALA A 15 0.85 46.12 5.68
CA ALA A 15 1.60 44.89 5.50
C ALA A 15 0.68 43.92 4.76
N GLY A 16 0.83 43.85 3.43
CA GLY A 16 0.29 42.76 2.65
C GLY A 16 0.84 41.48 3.26
N VAL A 17 -0.02 40.70 3.90
CA VAL A 17 0.30 39.31 4.21
C VAL A 17 0.53 38.65 2.87
N ASN A 18 1.80 38.45 2.53
CA ASN A 18 2.14 37.38 1.61
C ASN A 18 1.69 36.13 2.33
N GLY A 19 0.44 35.72 2.09
CA GLY A 19 0.07 34.32 2.19
C GLY A 19 0.99 33.62 1.22
N ALA A 20 2.18 33.27 1.70
CA ALA A 20 2.99 32.26 1.07
C ALA A 20 2.03 31.07 0.98
N SER A 21 1.49 30.87 -0.21
CA SER A 21 1.02 29.57 -0.62
C SER A 21 2.22 28.68 -0.35
N ILE A 22 2.18 27.97 0.78
CA ILE A 22 3.10 26.89 1.05
C ILE A 22 3.00 26.04 -0.21
N PRO A 23 4.05 25.92 -1.03
CA PRO A 23 4.05 24.90 -2.05
C PRO A 23 3.90 23.62 -1.23
N ARG A 24 2.73 22.98 -1.29
CA ARG A 24 2.66 21.56 -0.98
C ARG A 24 3.54 20.94 -2.06
N THR A 25 4.83 20.81 -1.77
CA THR A 25 5.68 19.91 -2.52
C THR A 25 4.96 18.58 -2.38
N GLN A 26 4.21 18.17 -3.39
CA GLN A 26 3.71 16.82 -3.51
C GLN A 26 4.97 15.98 -3.49
N GLY A 27 5.31 15.41 -2.32
CA GLY A 27 6.51 14.60 -2.18
C GLY A 27 6.41 13.45 -3.17
N SER A 28 7.50 13.10 -3.83
CA SER A 28 7.59 11.84 -4.54
C SER A 28 8.48 10.89 -3.75
N VAL A 29 8.15 9.61 -3.79
CA VAL A 29 8.98 8.53 -3.24
C VAL A 29 9.60 7.73 -4.38
N PRO A 30 10.93 7.52 -4.37
CA PRO A 30 11.57 6.63 -5.33
C PRO A 30 11.32 5.18 -4.91
N ILE A 31 10.76 4.40 -5.83
CA ILE A 31 10.49 2.97 -5.64
C ILE A 31 11.35 2.18 -6.61
N THR A 32 12.09 1.21 -6.09
CA THR A 32 12.95 0.33 -6.89
C THR A 32 12.27 -1.02 -7.09
N PHE A 33 12.07 -1.40 -8.35
CA PHE A 33 11.52 -2.69 -8.75
C PHE A 33 12.68 -3.58 -9.19
N ILE A 34 12.77 -4.76 -8.59
CA ILE A 34 13.89 -5.70 -8.77
C ILE A 34 13.31 -7.00 -9.33
N GLY A 35 13.87 -7.45 -10.44
CA GLY A 35 13.52 -8.70 -11.11
C GLY A 35 14.67 -9.71 -11.09
N ALA A 36 14.55 -10.74 -11.93
CA ALA A 36 15.56 -11.78 -12.05
C ALA A 36 16.93 -11.23 -12.52
N ALA A 37 18.01 -11.90 -12.09
CA ALA A 37 19.40 -11.55 -12.43
C ALA A 37 19.77 -10.09 -12.11
N ASP A 38 19.22 -9.55 -11.01
CA ASP A 38 19.46 -8.19 -10.51
C ASP A 38 19.07 -7.08 -11.50
N ALA A 39 18.24 -7.38 -12.51
CA ALA A 39 17.65 -6.36 -13.34
C ALA A 39 16.72 -5.49 -12.47
N GLN A 40 16.89 -4.17 -12.53
CA GLN A 40 16.08 -3.26 -11.73
C GLN A 40 15.79 -1.96 -12.45
N PHE A 41 14.71 -1.30 -12.06
CA PHE A 41 14.44 0.09 -12.42
C PHE A 41 13.85 0.83 -11.22
N THR A 42 14.01 2.15 -11.21
CA THR A 42 13.42 3.03 -10.19
C THR A 42 12.41 3.95 -10.85
N GLN A 43 11.26 4.13 -10.21
CA GLN A 43 10.22 5.05 -10.63
C GLN A 43 9.72 5.86 -9.44
N ASP A 44 9.51 7.15 -9.65
CA ASP A 44 8.98 8.06 -8.65
C ASP A 44 7.45 8.01 -8.60
N PHE A 45 6.90 7.90 -7.37
CA PHE A 45 5.47 7.92 -7.12
C PHE A 45 5.10 9.13 -6.25
N PRO A 46 4.09 9.94 -6.64
CA PRO A 46 3.55 10.97 -5.77
C PRO A 46 3.02 10.38 -4.46
N THR A 47 3.25 11.07 -3.35
CA THR A 47 2.78 10.67 -2.01
C THR A 47 1.41 11.24 -1.65
N ASP A 48 0.66 11.71 -2.65
CA ASP A 48 -0.71 12.22 -2.50
C ASP A 48 -1.79 11.16 -2.74
N GLY A 49 -1.39 9.90 -2.90
CA GLY A 49 -2.27 8.77 -3.18
C GLY A 49 -2.63 8.63 -4.66
N SER A 50 -2.20 9.51 -5.56
CA SER A 50 -2.45 9.34 -7.00
C SER A 50 -1.82 8.05 -7.54
N SER A 51 -2.53 7.40 -8.47
CA SER A 51 -2.04 6.18 -9.13
C SER A 51 -1.24 6.56 -10.38
N VAL A 52 -0.09 5.91 -10.55
CA VAL A 52 0.83 6.07 -11.66
C VAL A 52 0.96 4.74 -12.38
N ALA A 53 0.92 4.77 -13.71
CA ALA A 53 1.13 3.59 -14.53
C ALA A 53 2.60 3.14 -14.47
N ILE A 54 2.81 1.83 -14.46
CA ILE A 54 4.13 1.20 -14.59
C ILE A 54 4.15 0.52 -15.96
N THR A 55 5.02 0.99 -16.85
CA THR A 55 5.06 0.52 -18.25
C THR A 55 6.26 -0.37 -18.55
N ASN A 56 7.10 -0.65 -17.55
CA ASN A 56 8.26 -1.50 -17.71
C ASN A 56 7.84 -2.97 -17.70
N PRO A 57 8.19 -3.77 -18.73
CA PRO A 57 7.75 -5.17 -18.84
C PRO A 57 8.54 -6.14 -17.94
N LEU A 58 9.47 -5.67 -17.11
CA LEU A 58 10.27 -6.53 -16.25
C LEU A 58 9.38 -7.38 -15.32
N SER A 59 9.73 -8.65 -15.18
CA SER A 59 9.13 -9.55 -14.19
C SER A 59 9.76 -9.26 -12.82
N ILE A 60 8.98 -8.66 -11.93
CA ILE A 60 9.40 -8.16 -10.62
C ILE A 60 9.25 -9.26 -9.58
N SER A 61 10.31 -9.51 -8.82
CA SER A 61 10.33 -10.41 -7.66
C SER A 61 10.42 -9.65 -6.34
N HIS A 62 10.92 -8.42 -6.31
CA HIS A 62 10.95 -7.58 -5.11
C HIS A 62 10.63 -6.12 -5.43
N ILE A 63 10.00 -5.44 -4.49
CA ILE A 63 9.79 -3.99 -4.54
C ILE A 63 10.39 -3.38 -3.28
N ALA A 64 11.30 -2.41 -3.47
CA ALA A 64 12.01 -1.74 -2.40
C ALA A 64 11.66 -0.26 -2.33
N SER A 65 11.29 0.18 -1.13
CA SER A 65 11.19 1.58 -0.74
C SER A 65 12.33 1.91 0.23
N SER A 66 12.94 3.07 0.08
CA SER A 66 13.93 3.60 1.04
C SER A 66 13.35 4.69 1.94
N THR A 67 12.04 4.95 1.85
CA THR A 67 11.40 6.10 2.50
C THR A 67 10.48 5.68 3.63
N ASN A 68 10.80 6.12 4.84
CA ASN A 68 9.98 5.90 6.04
C ASN A 68 8.74 6.80 6.04
N GLY A 69 7.66 6.33 6.67
CA GLY A 69 6.40 7.08 6.83
C GLY A 69 5.54 7.16 5.55
N VAL A 70 5.93 6.41 4.51
CA VAL A 70 5.17 6.28 3.27
C VAL A 70 4.76 4.83 3.10
N SER A 71 3.51 4.60 2.74
CA SER A 71 3.03 3.30 2.29
C SER A 71 2.67 3.39 0.82
N CYS A 72 3.02 2.34 0.08
CA CYS A 72 2.77 2.21 -1.33
C CYS A 72 2.06 0.91 -1.64
N VAL A 73 1.25 0.95 -2.69
CA VAL A 73 0.46 -0.18 -3.17
C VAL A 73 0.70 -0.32 -4.65
N PHE A 74 1.06 -1.52 -5.08
CA PHE A 74 1.35 -1.85 -6.47
C PHE A 74 0.42 -2.95 -6.96
N ASP A 75 -0.18 -2.74 -8.13
CA ASP A 75 -1.03 -3.72 -8.77
C ASP A 75 -0.21 -4.53 -9.78
N GLY A 76 -0.22 -5.85 -9.63
CA GLY A 76 0.37 -6.81 -10.56
C GLY A 76 -0.54 -7.10 -11.76
N ILE A 77 0.05 -7.62 -12.84
CA ILE A 77 -0.71 -7.98 -14.05
C ILE A 77 -1.72 -9.11 -13.83
N ASP A 78 -1.52 -9.94 -12.80
CA ASP A 78 -2.45 -10.99 -12.39
C ASP A 78 -3.53 -10.51 -11.38
N LYS A 79 -3.60 -9.20 -11.13
CA LYS A 79 -4.43 -8.56 -10.08
C LYS A 79 -3.97 -8.83 -8.64
N SER A 80 -2.75 -9.32 -8.45
CA SER A 80 -2.09 -9.26 -7.15
C SER A 80 -1.89 -7.81 -6.72
N VAL A 81 -1.77 -7.63 -5.42
CA VAL A 81 -1.43 -6.35 -4.83
C VAL A 81 -0.23 -6.56 -3.95
N THR A 82 0.79 -5.72 -4.12
CA THR A 82 1.96 -5.68 -3.24
C THR A 82 1.93 -4.39 -2.45
N VAL A 83 1.90 -4.49 -1.12
CA VAL A 83 2.00 -3.34 -0.22
C VAL A 83 3.42 -3.23 0.31
N VAL A 84 4.03 -2.06 0.14
CA VAL A 84 5.32 -1.70 0.73
C VAL A 84 5.08 -0.62 1.77
N SER A 85 5.43 -0.87 3.02
CA SER A 85 5.26 0.13 4.09
C SER A 85 6.60 0.54 4.68
N ASN A 86 6.82 1.85 4.76
CA ASN A 86 8.08 2.44 5.21
C ASN A 86 9.26 2.08 4.31
N ALA A 87 10.47 2.17 4.86
CA ALA A 87 11.70 1.76 4.19
C ALA A 87 11.87 0.24 4.34
N GLU A 88 11.41 -0.50 3.34
CA GLU A 88 11.41 -1.96 3.33
C GLU A 88 11.54 -2.49 1.89
N THR A 89 12.05 -3.72 1.77
CA THR A 89 11.98 -4.52 0.55
C THR A 89 11.01 -5.66 0.78
N VAL A 90 9.97 -5.76 -0.04
CA VAL A 90 8.97 -6.82 0.07
C VAL A 90 9.01 -7.72 -1.17
N ASP A 91 8.60 -8.97 -0.99
CA ASP A 91 8.55 -9.93 -2.08
C ASP A 91 7.28 -9.75 -2.91
N VAL A 92 7.43 -9.94 -4.21
CA VAL A 92 6.36 -10.09 -5.18
C VAL A 92 6.31 -11.54 -5.59
N GLY A 93 5.25 -12.25 -5.21
CA GLY A 93 5.08 -13.65 -5.57
C GLY A 93 3.74 -13.95 -6.23
N PRO A 94 3.71 -14.75 -7.32
CA PRO A 94 4.84 -15.12 -8.20
C PRO A 94 5.49 -13.90 -8.88
N PRO A 95 6.77 -13.99 -9.35
CA PRO A 95 7.41 -12.89 -10.06
C PRO A 95 6.63 -12.46 -11.29
N GLN A 96 6.33 -11.16 -11.40
CA GLN A 96 5.41 -10.67 -12.42
C GLN A 96 5.57 -9.18 -12.72
N THR A 97 5.04 -8.74 -13.85
CA THR A 97 5.00 -7.33 -14.21
C THR A 97 4.02 -6.58 -13.32
N GLN A 98 4.43 -5.40 -12.85
CA GLN A 98 3.57 -4.44 -12.16
C GLN A 98 2.97 -3.47 -13.18
N ILE A 99 1.69 -3.16 -13.06
CA ILE A 99 0.96 -2.33 -14.03
C ILE A 99 0.62 -0.93 -13.49
N SER A 100 0.57 -0.78 -12.17
CA SER A 100 0.15 0.45 -11.50
C SER A 100 0.74 0.51 -10.10
N GLY A 101 0.94 1.72 -9.59
CA GLY A 101 1.26 1.92 -8.18
C GLY A 101 0.77 3.25 -7.64
N SER A 102 0.60 3.35 -6.34
CA SER A 102 0.27 4.60 -5.65
C SER A 102 0.91 4.65 -4.28
N CYS A 103 1.24 5.84 -3.78
CA CYS A 103 1.92 6.03 -2.50
C CYS A 103 1.25 7.15 -1.69
N ALA A 104 1.25 7.05 -0.36
CA ALA A 104 0.70 8.07 0.54
C ALA A 104 1.49 8.14 1.85
N VAL A 105 1.49 9.34 2.45
CA VAL A 105 2.10 9.58 3.76
C VAL A 105 1.15 9.15 4.87
N GLY A 106 1.63 8.33 5.81
CA GLY A 106 0.91 7.99 7.05
C GLY A 106 -0.34 7.12 6.91
N ALA A 107 -0.69 6.68 5.69
CA ALA A 107 -1.77 5.74 5.41
C ALA A 107 -1.43 4.91 4.17
N VAL A 108 -1.95 3.68 4.10
CA VAL A 108 -1.87 2.85 2.89
C VAL A 108 -2.83 3.43 1.84
N PRO A 109 -2.36 3.81 0.64
CA PRO A 109 -3.22 4.20 -0.47
C PRO A 109 -4.23 3.12 -0.82
N LEU A 110 -5.40 3.54 -1.27
CA LEU A 110 -6.34 2.60 -1.90
C LEU A 110 -5.76 2.09 -3.23
N THR A 111 -5.81 0.78 -3.44
CA THR A 111 -5.56 0.10 -4.71
C THR A 111 -6.45 0.68 -5.82
N GLN A 112 -6.10 0.46 -7.10
CA GLN A 112 -7.03 0.80 -8.18
C GLN A 112 -8.38 0.07 -8.05
N HIS A 113 -8.37 -1.13 -7.45
CA HIS A 113 -9.55 -1.93 -7.15
C HIS A 113 -10.45 -1.28 -6.10
N GLU A 114 -9.88 -0.83 -4.97
CA GLU A 114 -10.63 -0.14 -3.91
C GLU A 114 -11.12 1.25 -4.34
N ARG A 115 -10.37 1.94 -5.22
CA ARG A 115 -10.80 3.23 -5.81
C ARG A 115 -11.97 3.08 -6.77
N ARG A 116 -12.11 1.91 -7.40
CA ARG A 116 -13.32 1.52 -8.11
C ARG A 116 -14.29 0.90 -7.12
N GLU A 117 -14.80 1.75 -6.23
CA GLU A 117 -15.97 1.55 -5.37
C GLU A 117 -16.49 0.11 -5.36
N ASN A 118 -15.90 -0.71 -4.50
CA ASN A 118 -16.56 -1.91 -4.04
C ASN A 118 -15.99 -2.28 -2.68
N ASP A 119 -16.88 -2.27 -1.69
CA ASP A 119 -16.73 -2.87 -0.37
C ASP A 119 -16.59 -4.41 -0.46
N GLU A 120 -16.08 -4.91 -1.59
CA GLU A 120 -16.11 -6.30 -2.01
C GLU A 120 -14.75 -6.99 -1.97
N ASP A 121 -13.64 -6.29 -1.67
CA ASP A 121 -12.30 -6.88 -1.68
C ASP A 121 -11.54 -6.62 -0.37
N VAL A 122 -10.77 -7.60 0.11
CA VAL A 122 -9.88 -7.47 1.27
C VAL A 122 -8.45 -7.79 0.90
N VAL A 123 -7.51 -6.95 1.34
CA VAL A 123 -6.08 -7.19 1.24
C VAL A 123 -5.63 -7.99 2.46
N ILE A 124 -4.95 -9.10 2.22
CA ILE A 124 -4.41 -9.99 3.24
C ILE A 124 -2.89 -10.02 3.12
N THR A 125 -2.20 -9.88 4.24
CA THR A 125 -0.74 -10.02 4.32
C THR A 125 -0.40 -11.43 4.80
N PHE A 126 0.47 -12.11 4.08
CA PHE A 126 1.02 -13.40 4.45
C PHE A 126 2.49 -13.21 4.83
N VAL A 127 2.83 -13.56 6.06
CA VAL A 127 4.17 -13.46 6.61
C VAL A 127 4.72 -14.86 6.82
N GLY A 128 5.94 -15.11 6.31
CA GLY A 128 6.58 -16.41 6.31
C GLY A 128 7.88 -16.47 7.08
N ALA A 129 8.68 -17.51 6.80
CA ALA A 129 10.02 -17.66 7.36
C ALA A 129 11.02 -16.67 6.72
N ALA A 130 12.07 -16.31 7.48
CA ALA A 130 13.15 -15.42 7.05
C ALA A 130 12.68 -14.03 6.58
N ASP A 131 11.66 -13.48 7.25
CA ASP A 131 11.06 -12.17 6.97
C ASP A 131 10.46 -12.02 5.55
N GLY A 132 10.30 -13.13 4.83
CA GLY A 132 9.56 -13.14 3.57
C GLY A 132 8.09 -12.81 3.83
N GLN A 133 7.52 -11.94 3.02
CA GLN A 133 6.10 -11.58 3.10
C GLN A 133 5.55 -11.23 1.72
N PHE A 134 4.26 -11.47 1.52
CA PHE A 134 3.54 -10.95 0.35
C PHE A 134 2.10 -10.58 0.73
N THR A 135 1.48 -9.73 -0.07
CA THR A 135 0.06 -9.41 0.07
C THR A 135 -0.73 -9.97 -1.10
N GLN A 136 -2.00 -10.27 -0.88
CA GLN A 136 -2.91 -10.70 -1.94
C GLN A 136 -4.34 -10.21 -1.66
N VAL A 137 -5.06 -9.89 -2.73
CA VAL A 137 -6.46 -9.46 -2.67
C VAL A 137 -7.39 -10.67 -2.74
N PHE A 138 -8.40 -10.66 -1.89
CA PHE A 138 -9.47 -11.64 -1.88
C PHE A 138 -10.82 -10.94 -2.00
N PRO A 139 -11.69 -11.38 -2.90
CA PRO A 139 -13.05 -10.90 -2.90
C PRO A 139 -13.80 -11.46 -1.67
N VAL A 140 -14.59 -10.60 -1.03
CA VAL A 140 -15.45 -10.88 0.13
C VAL A 140 -16.82 -11.44 -0.28
N ASN A 141 -16.99 -11.81 -1.56
CA ASN A 141 -18.18 -12.45 -2.09
C ASN A 141 -18.17 -13.99 -1.91
N GLY A 142 -17.15 -14.53 -1.24
CA GLY A 142 -16.98 -15.96 -1.00
C GLY A 142 -16.36 -16.75 -2.13
N VAL A 143 -15.93 -16.10 -3.21
CA VAL A 143 -15.19 -16.77 -4.29
C VAL A 143 -13.81 -17.18 -3.78
N ALA A 144 -13.41 -18.41 -4.09
CA ALA A 144 -12.08 -18.91 -3.76
C ALA A 144 -11.03 -18.31 -4.69
N THR A 145 -10.02 -17.68 -4.11
CA THR A 145 -8.83 -17.20 -4.82
C THR A 145 -7.68 -18.16 -4.57
N GLN A 146 -6.98 -18.54 -5.63
CA GLN A 146 -5.77 -19.36 -5.55
C GLN A 146 -4.60 -18.56 -4.99
N ILE A 147 -3.79 -19.21 -4.16
CA ILE A 147 -2.54 -18.66 -3.64
C ILE A 147 -1.41 -19.48 -4.22
N SER A 148 -0.58 -18.87 -5.06
CA SER A 148 0.51 -19.55 -5.78
C SER A 148 1.90 -19.23 -5.25
N ASN A 149 2.00 -18.43 -4.18
CA ASN A 149 3.28 -18.07 -3.60
C ASN A 149 3.87 -19.27 -2.81
N PRO A 150 5.12 -19.68 -3.07
CA PRO A 150 5.76 -20.81 -2.39
C PRO A 150 6.26 -20.51 -0.97
N LEU A 151 6.04 -19.29 -0.46
CA LEU A 151 6.45 -18.88 0.88
C LEU A 151 5.80 -19.77 1.95
N SER A 152 6.62 -20.26 2.89
CA SER A 152 6.15 -20.99 4.06
C SER A 152 5.60 -20.01 5.09
N ILE A 153 4.27 -19.92 5.19
CA ILE A 153 3.54 -18.93 5.98
C ILE A 153 3.52 -19.32 7.44
N SER A 154 3.88 -18.38 8.29
CA SER A 154 3.84 -18.49 9.76
C SER A 154 2.75 -17.61 10.37
N HIS A 155 2.36 -16.51 9.70
CA HIS A 155 1.29 -15.61 10.18
C HIS A 155 0.48 -15.06 9.00
N ILE A 156 -0.81 -14.84 9.21
CA ILE A 156 -1.70 -14.19 8.26
C ILE A 156 -2.33 -12.98 8.93
N GLU A 157 -2.25 -11.82 8.29
CA GLU A 157 -2.75 -10.56 8.83
C GLU A 157 -3.87 -10.00 7.95
N SER A 158 -4.95 -9.57 8.60
CA SER A 158 -6.01 -8.75 8.01
C SER A 158 -6.05 -7.40 8.70
N HIS A 159 -6.17 -6.35 7.89
CA HIS A 159 -6.32 -4.97 8.38
C HIS A 159 -7.74 -4.43 8.18
N ARG A 160 -8.66 -5.26 7.69
CA ARG A 160 -10.04 -4.87 7.39
C ARG A 160 -10.99 -5.37 8.49
N PRO A 161 -11.80 -4.50 9.14
CA PRO A 161 -12.85 -4.94 10.04
C PRO A 161 -14.04 -5.53 9.27
N GLY A 162 -14.88 -6.33 9.94
CA GLY A 162 -16.14 -6.81 9.35
C GLY A 162 -15.99 -7.85 8.23
N VAL A 163 -14.85 -8.53 8.15
CA VAL A 163 -14.62 -9.63 7.21
C VAL A 163 -14.24 -10.91 7.94
N SER A 164 -14.52 -12.05 7.34
CA SER A 164 -14.03 -13.36 7.76
C SER A 164 -13.44 -14.08 6.57
N CYS A 165 -12.16 -14.39 6.67
CA CYS A 165 -11.40 -15.09 5.65
C CYS A 165 -10.98 -16.46 6.15
N THR A 166 -11.03 -17.45 5.27
CA THR A 166 -10.58 -18.82 5.51
C THR A 166 -9.51 -19.17 4.49
N PHE A 167 -8.36 -19.63 4.96
CA PHE A 167 -7.22 -20.02 4.14
C PHE A 167 -6.93 -21.50 4.31
N ASN A 168 -6.73 -22.19 3.19
CA ASN A 168 -6.40 -23.61 3.18
C ASN A 168 -4.91 -23.78 2.95
N GLY A 169 -4.25 -24.52 3.85
CA GLY A 169 -2.86 -24.92 3.72
C GLY A 169 -2.67 -26.12 2.79
N ILE A 170 -1.43 -26.35 2.36
CA ILE A 170 -1.06 -27.48 1.51
C ILE A 170 -1.31 -28.84 2.18
N ASP A 171 -1.28 -28.89 3.51
CA ASP A 171 -1.56 -30.10 4.31
C ASP A 171 -3.05 -30.29 4.64
N SER A 172 -3.95 -29.52 4.00
CA SER A 172 -5.38 -29.43 4.32
C SER A 172 -5.70 -28.79 5.68
N SER A 173 -4.74 -28.11 6.32
CA SER A 173 -5.01 -27.19 7.42
C SER A 173 -5.91 -26.05 6.99
N VAL A 174 -6.60 -25.47 7.97
CA VAL A 174 -7.49 -24.34 7.76
C VAL A 174 -7.16 -23.28 8.80
N THR A 175 -6.87 -22.07 8.32
CA THR A 175 -6.65 -20.89 9.16
C THR A 175 -7.76 -19.88 8.90
N THR A 176 -8.43 -19.43 9.96
CA THR A 176 -9.49 -18.41 9.86
C THR A 176 -9.03 -17.09 10.45
N VAL A 177 -9.21 -16.02 9.69
CA VAL A 177 -8.88 -14.64 10.07
C VAL A 177 -10.16 -13.81 10.06
N THR A 178 -10.54 -13.23 11.19
CA THR A 178 -11.79 -12.49 11.37
C THR A 178 -11.50 -11.06 11.83
N GLY A 179 -11.91 -10.08 11.02
CA GLY A 179 -11.69 -8.66 11.27
C GLY A 179 -10.22 -8.28 11.20
N VAL A 180 -9.85 -7.27 12.00
CA VAL A 180 -8.47 -6.77 12.11
C VAL A 180 -7.70 -7.62 13.10
N GLN A 181 -6.91 -8.58 12.61
CA GLN A 181 -6.10 -9.44 13.45
C GLN A 181 -4.95 -10.11 12.67
N THR A 182 -3.94 -10.53 13.42
CA THR A 182 -2.87 -11.44 12.98
C THR A 182 -3.13 -12.82 13.58
N VAL A 183 -3.08 -13.86 12.76
CA VAL A 183 -3.30 -15.25 13.18
C VAL A 183 -2.10 -16.10 12.80
N ASP A 184 -1.60 -16.87 13.76
CA ASP A 184 -0.50 -17.80 13.56
C ASP A 184 -0.94 -19.00 12.72
N VAL A 185 -0.07 -19.42 11.83
CA VAL A 185 -0.17 -20.64 11.02
C VAL A 185 0.83 -21.65 11.56
N GLY A 186 0.33 -22.69 12.22
CA GLY A 186 1.15 -23.73 12.85
C GLY A 186 0.81 -25.14 12.34
N PRO A 187 1.79 -25.94 11.90
CA PRO A 187 3.18 -25.58 11.57
C PRO A 187 3.27 -24.66 10.32
N PRO A 188 4.36 -23.88 10.16
CA PRO A 188 4.53 -23.00 8.99
C PRO A 188 4.48 -23.77 7.68
N GLN A 189 3.68 -23.27 6.74
CA GLN A 189 3.40 -23.97 5.49
C GLN A 189 2.87 -23.05 4.39
N THR A 190 2.91 -23.52 3.14
CA THR A 190 2.29 -22.79 2.02
C THR A 190 0.77 -22.81 2.13
N GLN A 191 0.15 -21.68 1.79
CA GLN A 191 -1.29 -21.57 1.60
C GLN A 191 -1.61 -21.76 0.12
N ILE A 192 -2.68 -22.48 -0.19
CA ILE A 192 -3.06 -22.82 -1.58
C ILE A 192 -4.31 -22.10 -2.06
N SER A 193 -5.17 -21.65 -1.14
CA SER A 193 -6.36 -20.87 -1.47
C SER A 193 -6.89 -20.10 -0.27
N GLY A 194 -7.67 -19.06 -0.55
CA GLY A 194 -8.43 -18.34 0.46
C GLY A 194 -9.81 -17.92 -0.04
N THR A 195 -10.77 -17.84 0.87
CA THR A 195 -12.14 -17.33 0.64
C THR A 195 -12.46 -16.32 1.71
N CYS A 196 -12.98 -15.16 1.34
CA CYS A 196 -13.39 -14.13 2.28
C CYS A 196 -14.88 -13.80 2.15
N HIS A 197 -15.47 -13.36 3.26
CA HIS A 197 -16.88 -12.93 3.36
C HIS A 197 -17.00 -11.68 4.23
N ASN A 198 -17.99 -10.83 3.96
CA ASN A 198 -18.43 -9.81 4.92
C ASN A 198 -19.19 -10.48 6.09
N LEU A 199 -19.06 -9.91 7.30
CA LEU A 199 -19.73 -10.34 8.53
C LEU A 199 -20.97 -9.52 8.87
#